data_AF-A0A1S2LFX5-F1
#
_entry.id   AF-A0A1S2LFX5-F1
#
_cell.length_a   1.000
_cell.length_b   1.000
_cell.length_c   1.000
_cell.angle_alpha   90.00
_cell.angle_beta   90.00
_cell.angle_gamma   90.00
#
_symmetry.space_group_name_H-M   'P 1'
#
loop_
_entity.id
_entity.type
_entity.pdbx_description
1 polymer ?
#
loop_
_entity_poly.entity_id
_entity_poly.type
_entity_poly.pdbx_seq_one_letter_code
_entity_poly.pdbx_strand_id
1 'polypeptide(L)'
;MKKNLISIIVIILLVSSLGLNYHFFNETSSLKNMIGLKYRLNHEEVMWNFEVEVFDHVLKQLRQGDEVQFARYYVKVSSLVASHRLGNVDNFYMMLLPPLNEISINYAEDDMDALEKNADIYRERLILTNDVLAKLEETLGEASNKEWYNQLSNINSELNSYISERWSQAF
;
A
#
# COMPACT_ATOMS: atom_id res chain seq x y z
N MET A 1 25.89 55.78 -12.68
CA MET A 1 25.00 55.05 -13.61
C MET A 1 25.24 53.53 -13.64
N LYS A 2 26.47 53.02 -13.86
CA LYS A 2 26.75 51.55 -13.91
C LYS A 2 26.31 50.77 -12.65
N LYS A 3 26.51 51.32 -11.44
CA LYS A 3 26.07 50.69 -10.17
C LYS A 3 24.55 50.48 -10.10
N ASN A 4 23.75 51.45 -10.58
CA ASN A 4 22.28 51.34 -10.58
C ASN A 4 21.80 50.28 -11.58
N LEU A 5 22.47 50.14 -12.72
CA LEU A 5 22.14 49.11 -13.71
C LEU A 5 22.40 47.69 -13.16
N ILE A 6 23.53 47.50 -12.48
CA ILE A 6 23.86 46.23 -11.81
C ILE A 6 22.82 45.91 -10.73
N SER A 7 22.46 46.89 -9.89
CA SER A 7 21.41 46.70 -8.87
C SER A 7 20.06 46.32 -9.48
N ILE A 8 19.64 46.94 -10.59
CA ILE A 8 18.40 46.59 -11.28
C ILE A 8 18.45 45.15 -11.83
N ILE A 9 19.57 44.75 -12.45
CA ILE A 9 19.76 43.39 -12.94
C ILE A 9 19.70 42.37 -11.80
N VAL A 10 20.34 42.66 -10.66
CA VAL A 10 20.29 41.80 -9.47
C VAL A 10 18.86 41.67 -8.93
N ILE A 11 18.09 42.76 -8.88
CA ILE A 11 16.69 42.73 -8.45
C ILE A 11 15.85 41.86 -9.39
N ILE A 12 16.03 41.99 -10.72
CA ILE A 12 15.31 41.16 -11.71
C ILE A 12 15.64 39.68 -11.54
N LEU A 13 16.91 39.34 -11.30
CA LEU A 13 17.35 37.96 -11.05
C LEU A 13 16.73 37.40 -9.77
N LEU A 14 16.68 38.19 -8.69
CA LEU A 14 16.08 37.77 -7.42
C LEU A 14 14.57 37.54 -7.56
N VAL A 15 13.85 38.45 -8.21
CA VAL A 15 12.40 38.31 -8.45
C VAL A 15 12.10 37.11 -9.35
N SER A 16 12.88 36.92 -10.41
CA SER A 16 12.75 35.75 -11.29
C SER A 16 13.05 34.44 -10.56
N SER A 17 14.07 34.42 -9.71
CA SER A 17 14.42 33.25 -8.88
C SER A 17 13.31 32.92 -7.87
N LEU A 18 12.73 33.94 -7.22
CA LEU A 18 11.55 33.78 -6.35
C LEU A 18 10.35 33.20 -7.11
N GLY A 19 10.07 33.70 -8.31
CA GLY A 19 8.99 33.20 -9.16
C GLY A 19 9.18 31.72 -9.55
N LEU A 20 10.39 31.34 -9.95
CA LEU A 20 10.73 29.94 -10.25
C LEU A 20 10.58 29.04 -9.02
N ASN A 21 11.10 29.47 -7.86
CA ASN A 21 10.96 28.71 -6.61
C ASN A 21 9.48 28.52 -6.21
N TYR A 22 8.65 29.54 -6.37
CA TYR A 22 7.22 29.44 -6.10
C TYR A 22 6.51 28.47 -7.06
N HIS A 23 6.86 28.51 -8.35
CA HIS A 23 6.33 27.57 -9.33
C HIS A 23 6.71 26.12 -8.99
N PHE A 24 7.99 25.85 -8.73
CA PHE A 24 8.46 24.52 -8.31
C PHE A 24 7.80 24.04 -7.01
N PHE A 25 7.59 24.95 -6.04
CA PHE A 25 6.88 24.63 -4.81
C PHE A 25 5.44 24.16 -5.07
N ASN A 26 4.71 24.87 -5.94
CA ASN A 26 3.34 24.52 -6.30
C ASN A 26 3.26 23.19 -7.06
N GLU A 27 4.15 22.96 -8.02
CA GLU A 27 4.21 21.68 -8.75
C GLU A 27 4.50 20.52 -7.79
N THR A 28 5.46 20.71 -6.88
CA THR A 28 5.78 19.71 -5.86
C THR A 28 4.58 19.43 -4.94
N SER A 29 3.89 20.48 -4.48
CA SER A 29 2.70 20.30 -3.64
C SER A 29 1.56 19.60 -4.38
N SER A 30 1.39 19.88 -5.68
CA SER A 30 0.42 19.22 -6.55
C SER A 30 0.75 17.73 -6.72
N LEU A 31 2.02 17.41 -6.97
CA LEU A 31 2.50 16.03 -7.09
C LEU A 31 2.24 15.23 -5.81
N LYS A 32 2.56 15.81 -4.64
CA LYS A 32 2.31 15.18 -3.33
C LYS A 32 0.83 14.90 -3.12
N ASN A 33 -0.04 15.86 -3.44
CA ASN A 33 -1.49 15.67 -3.38
C ASN A 33 -1.98 14.55 -4.30
N MET A 34 -1.48 14.49 -5.53
CA MET A 34 -1.87 13.44 -6.48
C MET A 34 -1.43 12.05 -6.02
N ILE A 35 -0.20 11.90 -5.51
CA ILE A 35 0.29 10.60 -5.03
C ILE A 35 -0.47 10.19 -3.77
N GLY A 36 -0.70 11.12 -2.84
CA GLY A 36 -1.48 10.84 -1.65
C GLY A 36 -2.92 10.41 -1.94
N LEU A 37 -3.56 11.02 -2.94
CA LEU A 37 -4.88 10.56 -3.41
C LEU A 37 -4.82 9.13 -3.94
N LYS A 38 -3.77 8.75 -4.67
CA LYS A 38 -3.58 7.36 -5.13
C LYS A 38 -3.45 6.40 -3.97
N TYR A 39 -2.70 6.74 -2.93
CA TYR A 39 -2.58 5.90 -1.73
C TYR A 39 -3.92 5.69 -1.05
N ARG A 40 -4.70 6.76 -0.87
CA ARG A 40 -6.05 6.70 -0.29
C ARG A 40 -6.98 5.80 -1.11
N LEU A 41 -7.10 6.04 -2.41
CA LEU A 41 -7.97 5.25 -3.29
C LEU A 41 -7.57 3.76 -3.30
N ASN A 42 -6.26 3.48 -3.30
CA ASN A 42 -5.74 2.12 -3.26
C ASN A 42 -6.06 1.44 -1.93
N HIS A 43 -5.92 2.15 -0.80
CA HIS A 43 -6.28 1.63 0.52
C HIS A 43 -7.77 1.30 0.59
N GLU A 44 -8.63 2.23 0.15
CA GLU A 44 -10.07 2.03 0.08
C GLU A 44 -10.39 0.77 -0.74
N GLU A 45 -9.83 0.64 -1.95
CA GLU A 45 -10.05 -0.54 -2.80
C GLU A 45 -9.59 -1.85 -2.14
N VAL A 46 -8.45 -1.88 -1.48
CA VAL A 46 -7.94 -3.10 -0.82
C VAL A 46 -8.83 -3.49 0.37
N MET A 47 -9.26 -2.53 1.20
CA MET A 47 -10.15 -2.77 2.33
C MET A 47 -11.47 -3.44 1.92
N TRP A 48 -12.00 -3.10 0.75
CA TRP A 48 -13.21 -3.74 0.21
C TRP A 48 -13.01 -5.17 -0.30
N ASN A 49 -11.76 -5.61 -0.48
CA ASN A 49 -11.47 -6.85 -1.20
C ASN A 49 -10.73 -7.90 -0.37
N PHE A 50 -10.04 -7.50 0.70
CA PHE A 50 -9.29 -8.40 1.59
C PHE A 50 -10.15 -8.85 2.76
N GLU A 51 -11.17 -9.66 2.48
CA GLU A 51 -12.06 -10.20 3.51
C GLU A 51 -11.66 -11.63 3.91
N VAL A 52 -11.54 -11.88 5.21
CA VAL A 52 -11.15 -13.18 5.77
C VAL A 52 -12.24 -14.22 5.53
N GLU A 53 -13.50 -13.81 5.66
CA GLU A 53 -14.66 -14.66 5.42
C GLU A 53 -14.74 -15.14 3.97
N VAL A 54 -14.32 -14.29 3.01
CA VAL A 54 -14.24 -14.67 1.59
C VAL A 54 -13.16 -15.72 1.39
N PHE A 55 -11.99 -15.54 2.00
CA PHE A 55 -10.93 -16.56 1.93
C PHE A 55 -11.39 -17.90 2.51
N ASP A 56 -12.01 -17.89 3.70
CA ASP A 56 -12.54 -19.09 4.36
C ASP A 56 -13.56 -19.82 3.48
N HIS A 57 -14.45 -19.07 2.83
CA HIS A 57 -15.44 -19.62 1.92
C HIS A 57 -14.78 -20.30 0.71
N VAL A 58 -13.82 -19.62 0.09
CA VAL A 58 -13.10 -20.11 -1.09
C VAL A 58 -12.26 -21.34 -0.74
N LEU A 59 -11.60 -21.34 0.42
CA LEU A 59 -10.84 -22.50 0.90
C LEU A 59 -11.74 -23.71 1.16
N LYS A 60 -12.92 -23.48 1.74
CA LYS A 60 -13.92 -24.55 1.92
C LYS A 60 -14.37 -25.14 0.57
N GLN A 61 -14.56 -24.31 -0.44
CA GLN A 61 -14.92 -24.77 -1.80
C GLN A 61 -13.79 -25.55 -2.46
N LEU A 62 -12.54 -25.10 -2.30
CA LEU A 62 -11.36 -25.82 -2.78
C LEU A 62 -11.29 -27.22 -2.17
N ARG A 63 -11.49 -27.37 -0.86
CA ARG A 63 -11.56 -28.68 -0.17
C ARG A 63 -12.68 -29.59 -0.68
N GLN A 64 -13.71 -29.01 -1.31
CA GLN A 64 -14.83 -29.75 -1.92
C GLN A 64 -14.60 -30.08 -3.39
N GLY A 65 -13.43 -29.72 -3.95
CA GLY A 65 -13.07 -29.95 -5.34
C GLY A 65 -13.45 -28.82 -6.30
N ASP A 66 -13.94 -27.68 -5.81
CA ASP A 66 -14.23 -26.50 -6.65
C ASP A 66 -13.01 -25.57 -6.72
N GLU A 67 -12.11 -25.89 -7.63
CA GLU A 67 -10.87 -25.14 -7.89
C GLU A 67 -11.11 -23.77 -8.54
N VAL A 68 -12.25 -23.60 -9.23
CA VAL A 68 -12.52 -22.41 -10.05
C VAL A 68 -12.63 -21.17 -9.19
N GLN A 69 -13.24 -21.29 -8.01
CA GLN A 69 -13.38 -20.17 -7.07
C GLN A 69 -12.04 -19.76 -6.48
N PHE A 70 -11.20 -20.74 -6.14
CA PHE A 70 -9.85 -20.47 -5.66
C PHE A 70 -8.99 -19.79 -6.71
N ALA A 71 -9.01 -20.27 -7.97
CA ALA A 71 -8.28 -19.63 -9.05
C ALA A 71 -8.70 -18.17 -9.28
N ARG A 72 -10.00 -17.87 -9.19
CA ARG A 72 -10.51 -16.49 -9.30
C ARG A 72 -10.04 -15.62 -8.14
N TYR A 73 -10.11 -16.14 -6.92
CA TYR A 73 -9.63 -15.44 -5.73
C TYR A 73 -8.13 -15.15 -5.82
N TYR A 74 -7.34 -16.16 -6.21
CA TYR A 74 -5.90 -16.05 -6.43
C TYR A 74 -5.54 -14.93 -7.41
N VAL A 75 -6.19 -14.91 -8.58
CA VAL A 75 -5.95 -13.88 -9.61
C VAL A 75 -6.34 -12.49 -9.08
N LYS A 76 -7.46 -12.39 -8.36
CA LYS A 76 -7.91 -11.13 -7.76
C LYS A 76 -6.88 -10.58 -6.77
N VAL A 77 -6.45 -11.39 -5.80
CA VAL A 77 -5.43 -10.98 -4.81
C VAL A 77 -4.11 -10.64 -5.48
N SER A 78 -3.66 -11.47 -6.43
CA SER A 78 -2.43 -11.21 -7.18
C SER A 78 -2.49 -9.89 -7.96
N SER A 79 -3.62 -9.59 -8.58
CA SER A 79 -3.86 -8.32 -9.29
C SER A 79 -3.80 -7.12 -8.34
N LEU A 80 -4.45 -7.21 -7.18
CA LEU A 80 -4.44 -6.15 -6.18
C LEU A 80 -3.02 -5.91 -5.65
N VAL A 81 -2.28 -6.98 -5.32
CA VAL A 81 -0.89 -6.85 -4.87
C VAL A 81 0.03 -6.27 -5.95
N ALA A 82 -0.17 -6.64 -7.23
CA ALA A 82 0.69 -6.16 -8.31
C ALA A 82 0.41 -4.72 -8.77
N SER A 83 -0.85 -4.27 -8.68
CA SER A 83 -1.27 -2.97 -9.22
C SER A 83 -1.31 -1.86 -8.18
N HIS A 84 -1.47 -2.20 -6.90
CA HIS A 84 -1.65 -1.20 -5.85
C HIS A 84 -0.30 -0.72 -5.28
N ARG A 85 -0.25 0.59 -5.03
CA ARG A 85 0.83 1.22 -4.26
C ARG A 85 0.21 1.76 -2.98
N LEU A 86 0.53 1.16 -1.84
CA LEU A 86 0.06 1.64 -0.54
C LEU A 86 1.08 2.53 0.19
N GLY A 87 2.25 2.77 -0.42
CA GLY A 87 3.31 3.59 0.17
C GLY A 87 4.68 2.93 0.07
N ASN A 88 5.68 3.57 0.66
CA ASN A 88 6.94 2.93 1.05
C ASN A 88 6.84 2.29 2.44
N VAL A 89 5.83 2.69 3.22
CA VAL A 89 5.35 1.90 4.36
C VAL A 89 5.18 0.48 3.86
N ASP A 90 5.99 -0.40 4.45
CA ASP A 90 6.41 -1.71 3.94
C ASP A 90 5.34 -2.36 3.06
N ASN A 91 5.74 -2.93 1.93
CA ASN A 91 4.86 -3.66 1.00
C ASN A 91 4.30 -4.95 1.63
N PHE A 92 3.74 -4.88 2.84
CA PHE A 92 3.27 -5.97 3.67
C PHE A 92 2.23 -6.82 2.97
N TYR A 93 1.42 -6.19 2.11
CA TYR A 93 0.42 -6.86 1.29
C TYR A 93 1.04 -7.88 0.31
N MET A 94 2.32 -7.70 -0.07
CA MET A 94 3.04 -8.71 -0.86
C MET A 94 3.27 -10.01 -0.08
N MET A 95 3.27 -9.98 1.25
CA MET A 95 3.42 -11.17 2.08
C MET A 95 2.20 -12.09 2.01
N LEU A 96 1.09 -11.65 1.43
CA LEU A 96 -0.07 -12.52 1.17
C LEU A 96 0.20 -13.53 0.04
N LEU A 97 1.04 -13.19 -0.96
CA LEU A 97 1.19 -14.03 -2.14
C LEU A 97 1.89 -15.38 -1.89
N PRO A 98 3.00 -15.46 -1.13
CA PRO A 98 3.70 -16.73 -0.97
C PRO A 98 2.81 -17.87 -0.45
N PRO A 99 2.13 -17.76 0.71
CA PRO A 99 1.28 -18.85 1.19
C PRO A 99 0.08 -19.10 0.27
N LEU A 100 -0.44 -18.07 -0.43
CA LEU A 100 -1.51 -18.25 -1.41
C LEU A 100 -1.08 -19.09 -2.62
N ASN A 101 0.15 -18.88 -3.09
CA ASN A 101 0.76 -19.68 -4.16
C ASN A 101 0.97 -21.12 -3.68
N GLU A 102 1.49 -21.30 -2.47
CA GLU A 102 1.73 -22.63 -1.89
C GLU A 102 0.43 -23.43 -1.73
N ILE A 103 -0.69 -22.80 -1.35
CA ILE A 103 -2.00 -23.48 -1.32
C ILE A 103 -2.36 -24.09 -2.68
N SER A 104 -2.13 -23.35 -3.77
CA SER A 104 -2.40 -23.85 -5.12
C SER A 104 -1.52 -25.03 -5.50
N ILE A 105 -0.24 -25.00 -5.11
CA ILE A 105 0.73 -26.06 -5.41
C ILE A 105 0.39 -27.31 -4.60
N ASN A 106 0.21 -27.17 -3.29
CA ASN A 106 -0.09 -28.30 -2.39
C ASN A 106 -1.39 -29.00 -2.77
N TYR A 107 -2.41 -28.23 -3.20
CA TYR A 107 -3.65 -28.82 -3.72
C TYR A 107 -3.41 -29.68 -4.98
N ALA A 108 -2.59 -29.19 -5.92
CA ALA A 108 -2.26 -29.93 -7.14
C ALA A 108 -1.40 -31.18 -6.89
N GLU A 109 -0.64 -31.19 -5.79
CA GLU A 109 0.19 -32.31 -5.35
C GLU A 109 -0.54 -33.28 -4.41
N ASP A 110 -1.81 -33.02 -4.07
CA ASP A 110 -2.62 -33.78 -3.09
C ASP A 110 -2.00 -33.80 -1.67
N ASP A 111 -1.18 -32.79 -1.34
CA ASP A 111 -0.61 -32.59 0.00
C ASP A 111 -1.52 -31.71 0.86
N MET A 112 -2.58 -32.33 1.38
CA MET A 112 -3.59 -31.64 2.18
C MET A 112 -3.04 -31.11 3.51
N ASP A 113 -2.04 -31.75 4.11
CA ASP A 113 -1.44 -31.28 5.38
C ASP A 113 -0.67 -29.97 5.16
N ALA A 114 0.13 -29.89 4.07
CA ALA A 114 0.83 -28.67 3.71
C ALA A 114 -0.12 -27.55 3.24
N LEU A 115 -1.22 -27.92 2.57
CA LEU A 115 -2.28 -26.99 2.20
C LEU A 115 -2.87 -26.30 3.42
N GLU A 116 -3.31 -27.08 4.42
CA GLU A 116 -3.93 -26.55 5.64
C GLU A 116 -2.99 -25.62 6.39
N LYS A 117 -1.72 -26.01 6.52
CA LYS A 117 -0.70 -25.15 7.13
C LYS A 117 -0.54 -23.82 6.39
N ASN A 118 -0.49 -23.83 5.06
CA ASN A 118 -0.36 -22.58 4.30
C ASN A 118 -1.64 -21.75 4.30
N ALA A 119 -2.80 -22.38 4.40
CA ALA A 119 -4.08 -21.70 4.59
C ALA A 119 -4.15 -20.96 5.92
N ASP A 120 -3.68 -21.57 7.01
CA ASP A 120 -3.59 -20.91 8.32
C ASP A 120 -2.63 -19.72 8.27
N ILE A 121 -1.44 -19.89 7.66
CA ILE A 121 -0.48 -18.79 7.46
C ILE A 121 -1.10 -17.65 6.64
N TYR A 122 -1.78 -17.97 5.54
CA TYR A 122 -2.44 -16.96 4.71
C TYR A 122 -3.51 -16.19 5.50
N ARG A 123 -4.34 -16.92 6.26
CA ARG A 123 -5.39 -16.34 7.11
C ARG A 123 -4.81 -15.39 8.15
N GLU A 124 -3.76 -15.79 8.86
CA GLU A 124 -3.09 -14.94 9.85
C GLU A 124 -2.54 -13.66 9.21
N ARG A 125 -1.90 -13.77 8.05
CA ARG A 125 -1.40 -12.60 7.30
C ARG A 125 -2.51 -11.68 6.81
N LEU A 126 -3.65 -12.25 6.43
CA LEU A 126 -4.83 -11.48 6.00
C LEU A 126 -5.44 -10.71 7.18
N ILE A 127 -5.54 -11.32 8.36
CA ILE A 127 -5.95 -10.65 9.60
C ILE A 127 -5.01 -9.50 9.93
N LEU A 128 -3.70 -9.75 9.93
CA LEU A 128 -2.70 -8.72 10.22
C LEU A 128 -2.73 -7.58 9.20
N THR A 129 -2.94 -7.92 7.93
CA THR A 129 -3.11 -6.93 6.85
C THR A 129 -4.31 -6.04 7.12
N ASN A 130 -5.46 -6.62 7.49
CA ASN A 130 -6.67 -5.88 7.80
C ASN A 130 -6.50 -4.99 9.03
N ASP A 131 -5.80 -5.46 10.07
CA ASP A 131 -5.46 -4.65 11.25
C ASP A 131 -4.63 -3.42 10.86
N VAL A 132 -3.64 -3.60 9.98
CA VAL A 132 -2.81 -2.49 9.48
C VAL A 132 -3.65 -1.50 8.67
N LEU A 133 -4.47 -1.98 7.74
CA LEU A 133 -5.32 -1.13 6.93
C LEU A 133 -6.36 -0.39 7.78
N ALA A 134 -6.90 -1.02 8.82
CA ALA A 134 -7.78 -0.36 9.78
C ALA A 134 -7.04 0.75 10.56
N LYS A 135 -5.78 0.51 10.95
CA LYS A 135 -4.98 1.56 11.62
C LYS A 135 -4.66 2.73 10.70
N LEU A 136 -4.40 2.46 9.41
CA LEU A 136 -4.24 3.52 8.41
C LEU A 136 -5.49 4.39 8.31
N GLU A 137 -6.68 3.77 8.29
CA GLU A 137 -7.96 4.47 8.25
C GLU A 137 -8.19 5.31 9.51
N GLU A 138 -7.95 4.75 10.70
CA GLU A 138 -8.06 5.47 11.98
C GLU A 138 -7.15 6.71 12.02
N THR A 139 -5.94 6.59 11.44
CA THR A 139 -4.92 7.64 11.50
C THR A 139 -5.12 8.70 10.42
N LEU A 140 -5.59 8.30 9.23
CA LEU A 140 -5.55 9.13 8.02
C LEU A 140 -6.90 9.35 7.31
N GLY A 141 -8.00 8.68 7.71
CA GLY A 141 -9.26 8.66 6.95
C GLY A 141 -9.82 10.05 6.61
N GLU A 142 -9.71 10.99 7.55
CA GLU A 142 -10.11 12.40 7.37
C GLU A 142 -8.94 13.33 6.98
N ALA A 143 -7.71 12.82 6.95
CA ALA A 143 -6.52 13.60 6.66
C ALA A 143 -6.46 14.03 5.18
N SER A 144 -5.73 15.12 4.93
CA SER A 144 -5.50 15.59 3.57
C SER A 144 -4.66 14.60 2.75
N ASN A 145 -4.82 14.58 1.43
CA ASN A 145 -3.99 13.76 0.54
C ASN A 145 -2.48 14.04 0.73
N LYS A 146 -2.11 15.29 1.02
CA LYS A 146 -0.71 15.63 1.32
C LYS A 146 -0.19 14.89 2.55
N GLU A 147 -1.03 14.71 3.56
CA GLU A 147 -0.67 14.00 4.78
C GLU A 147 -0.56 12.49 4.55
N TRP A 148 -1.49 11.90 3.79
CA TRP A 148 -1.37 10.53 3.27
C TRP A 148 -0.01 10.31 2.59
N TYR A 149 0.38 11.23 1.70
CA TYR A 149 1.70 11.16 1.07
C TYR A 149 2.84 11.25 2.09
N ASN A 150 2.82 12.23 3.00
CA ASN A 150 3.91 12.46 3.95
C ASN A 150 4.10 11.25 4.88
N GLN A 151 3.01 10.68 5.40
CA GLN A 151 3.06 9.57 6.34
C GLN A 151 3.50 8.27 5.67
N LEU A 152 2.99 8.00 4.45
CA LEU A 152 3.23 6.74 3.75
C LEU A 152 4.50 6.70 2.89
N SER A 153 5.06 7.85 2.54
CA SER A 153 6.35 7.94 1.84
C SER A 153 7.55 8.07 2.78
N ASN A 154 7.33 8.48 4.03
CA ASN A 154 8.36 8.62 5.05
C ASN A 154 8.59 7.31 5.80
N ILE A 155 9.78 6.74 5.65
CA ILE A 155 10.17 5.50 6.33
C ILE A 155 10.25 5.68 7.86
N ASN A 156 10.51 6.91 8.32
CA ASN A 156 10.63 7.22 9.74
C ASN A 156 9.32 7.73 10.36
N SER A 157 8.17 7.56 9.71
CA SER A 157 6.89 7.94 10.31
C SER A 157 6.51 7.00 11.45
N GLU A 158 5.70 7.50 12.39
CA GLU A 158 5.14 6.68 13.48
C GLU A 158 4.32 5.52 12.90
N LEU A 159 3.60 5.78 11.81
CA LEU A 159 2.79 4.78 11.10
C LEU A 159 3.64 3.68 10.48
N ASN A 160 4.79 4.02 9.89
CA ASN A 160 5.74 3.04 9.39
C ASN A 160 6.33 2.20 10.53
N SER A 161 6.72 2.86 11.62
CA SER A 161 7.26 2.19 12.80
C SER A 161 6.26 1.18 13.38
N TYR A 162 4.99 1.56 13.50
CA TYR A 162 3.90 0.67 13.93
C TYR A 162 3.76 -0.55 13.00
N ILE A 163 3.72 -0.32 11.69
CA ILE A 163 3.53 -1.41 10.70
C ILE A 163 4.72 -2.37 10.74
N SER A 164 5.94 -1.85 10.75
CA SER A 164 7.15 -2.66 10.82
C SER A 164 7.23 -3.48 12.11
N GLU A 165 6.86 -2.89 13.25
CA GLU A 165 6.79 -3.60 14.54
C GLU A 165 5.75 -4.73 14.50
N ARG A 166 4.54 -4.47 13.97
CA ARG A 166 3.49 -5.49 13.88
C ARG A 166 3.91 -6.69 13.03
N TRP A 167 4.59 -6.47 11.91
CA TRP A 167 5.04 -7.55 11.04
C TRP A 167 6.27 -8.30 11.59
N SER A 168 7.22 -7.61 12.22
CA SER A 168 8.39 -8.24 12.86
C SER A 168 8.08 -9.02 14.14
N GLN A 169 6.98 -8.70 14.82
CA GLN A 169 6.48 -9.49 15.95
C GLN A 169 5.73 -10.75 15.50
N ALA A 170 5.13 -10.72 14.31
CA ALA A 170 4.33 -11.81 13.78
C ALA A 170 5.15 -12.90 13.07
N PHE A 171 6.31 -12.56 12.49
CA PHE A 171 7.15 -13.46 11.68
C PHE A 171 8.64 -13.16 11.85
#